data_AF-A0A7Y3CZY5-F1
#
_entry.id   AF-A0A7Y3CZY5-F1
#
_cell.length_a   1.000
_cell.length_b   1.000
_cell.length_c   1.000
_cell.angle_alpha   90.00
_cell.angle_beta   90.00
_cell.angle_gamma   90.00
#
_symmetry.space_group_name_H-M   'P 1'
#
loop_
_entity.id
_entity.type
_entity.pdbx_description
1 polymer ?
#
loop_
_entity_poly.entity_id
_entity_poly.type
_entity_poly.pdbx_seq_one_letter_code
_entity_poly.pdbx_strand_id
1 'polypeptide(L)'
;MIEDLVSGFSSWIWDWPLLVLLIGGGLFFLFQSRFTPFLHFGHALNVLRGKYDDDKDEGEISHFQALSSAVAATVGMGNISGVAIAIVTGGPGAIFWMWITAFIGMATKFYTCTLAVMFRDNDEEGNTL
;
A
#
# COMPACT_ATOMS: atom_id res chain seq x y z
N MET A 1 25.12 3.15 27.91
CA MET A 1 24.34 2.01 28.44
C MET A 1 22.86 2.04 28.01
N ILE A 2 22.06 3.05 28.39
CA ILE A 2 20.67 3.15 27.86
C ILE A 2 20.67 3.45 26.36
N GLU A 3 21.53 4.35 25.89
CA GLU A 3 21.65 4.67 24.45
C GLU A 3 22.05 3.46 23.61
N ASP A 4 23.02 2.67 24.08
CA ASP A 4 23.46 1.44 23.41
C ASP A 4 22.36 0.37 23.38
N LEU A 5 21.59 0.25 24.46
CA LEU A 5 20.46 -0.68 24.56
C LEU A 5 19.32 -0.26 23.62
N VAL A 6 18.99 1.03 23.56
CA VAL A 6 17.96 1.57 22.67
C VAL A 6 18.39 1.42 21.21
N SER A 7 19.64 1.73 20.88
CA SER A 7 20.18 1.58 19.52
C SER A 7 20.19 0.13 19.06
N GLY A 8 20.64 -0.80 19.93
CA GLY A 8 20.67 -2.23 19.63
C GLY A 8 19.28 -2.85 19.49
N PHE A 9 18.29 -2.39 20.27
CA PHE A 9 16.89 -2.82 20.09
C PHE A 9 16.28 -2.25 18.80
N SER A 10 16.60 -0.99 18.47
CA SER A 10 16.12 -0.34 17.26
C SER A 10 16.63 -1.04 16.00
N SER A 11 17.93 -1.30 15.88
CA SER A 11 18.46 -2.03 14.71
C SER A 11 17.85 -3.42 14.60
N TRP A 12 17.70 -4.11 15.74
CA TRP A 12 17.07 -5.42 15.76
C TRP A 12 15.64 -5.41 15.22
N ILE A 13 14.81 -4.40 15.53
CA ILE A 13 13.41 -4.38 15.08
C ILE A 13 13.26 -3.94 13.61
N TRP A 14 14.08 -2.98 13.16
CA TRP A 14 13.97 -2.38 11.83
C TRP A 14 14.57 -3.23 10.71
N ASP A 15 15.51 -4.13 11.03
CA ASP A 15 16.19 -4.96 10.03
C ASP A 15 15.38 -6.22 9.68
N TRP A 16 15.58 -7.30 10.43
CA TRP A 16 15.05 -8.63 10.10
C TRP A 16 13.55 -8.80 10.41
N PRO A 17 13.04 -8.45 11.60
CA PRO A 17 11.65 -8.66 11.97
C PRO A 17 10.68 -7.91 11.09
N LEU A 18 10.94 -6.62 10.82
CA LEU A 18 10.09 -5.82 9.95
C LEU A 18 10.05 -6.38 8.52
N LEU A 19 11.21 -6.79 7.97
CA LEU A 19 11.29 -7.35 6.63
C LEU A 19 10.51 -8.67 6.53
N VAL A 20 10.68 -9.57 7.49
CA VAL A 20 9.93 -10.84 7.53
C VAL A 20 8.44 -10.59 7.70
N LEU A 21 8.02 -9.64 8.53
CA LEU A 21 6.62 -9.29 8.71
C LEU A 21 6.01 -8.73 7.42
N LEU A 22 6.70 -7.82 6.74
CA LEU A 22 6.19 -7.14 5.55
C LEU A 22 6.12 -8.09 4.36
N ILE A 23 7.20 -8.83 4.08
CA ILE A 23 7.27 -9.78 2.97
C ILE A 23 6.44 -11.01 3.27
N GLY A 24 6.54 -11.58 4.47
CA GLY A 24 5.79 -12.76 4.89
C GLY A 24 4.29 -12.48 4.99
N GLY A 25 3.89 -11.35 5.58
CA GLY A 25 2.49 -10.94 5.64
C GLY A 25 1.91 -10.64 4.27
N GLY A 26 2.67 -9.96 3.40
CA GLY A 26 2.24 -9.71 2.02
C GLY A 26 2.12 -10.99 1.20
N LEU A 27 3.05 -11.94 1.33
CA LEU A 27 2.93 -13.25 0.69
C LEU A 27 1.73 -14.03 1.22
N PHE A 28 1.49 -14.01 2.54
CA PHE A 28 0.30 -14.62 3.14
C PHE A 28 -0.99 -14.07 2.51
N PHE A 29 -1.13 -12.73 2.42
CA PHE A 29 -2.28 -12.10 1.77
C PHE A 29 -2.35 -12.37 0.26
N LEU A 30 -1.20 -12.46 -0.41
CA LEU A 30 -1.13 -12.77 -1.83
C LEU A 30 -1.72 -14.16 -2.13
N PHE A 31 -1.36 -15.17 -1.34
CA PHE A 31 -1.91 -16.52 -1.47
C PHE A 31 -3.37 -16.59 -1.01
N GLN A 32 -3.72 -15.94 0.10
CA GLN A 32 -5.09 -15.94 0.63
C GLN A 32 -6.09 -15.27 -0.33
N SER A 33 -5.69 -14.19 -1.00
CA SER A 33 -6.50 -13.51 -2.02
C SER A 33 -6.54 -14.25 -3.35
N ARG A 34 -5.82 -15.38 -3.53
CA ARG A 34 -5.73 -16.10 -4.81
C ARG A 34 -5.33 -15.20 -5.98
N PHE A 35 -4.43 -14.24 -5.75
CA PHE A 35 -3.99 -13.26 -6.76
C PHE A 35 -5.13 -12.39 -7.34
N THR A 36 -6.27 -12.28 -6.65
CA THR A 36 -7.43 -11.48 -7.09
C THR A 36 -7.09 -10.04 -7.50
N PRO A 37 -6.23 -9.28 -6.78
CA PRO A 37 -5.87 -7.91 -7.15
C PRO A 37 -5.23 -7.80 -8.54
N PHE A 38 -4.45 -8.81 -8.93
CA PHE A 38 -3.76 -8.86 -10.22
C PHE A 38 -4.70 -9.28 -11.34
N LEU A 39 -5.59 -10.25 -11.07
CA LEU A 39 -6.56 -10.74 -12.05
C LEU A 39 -7.61 -9.69 -12.41
N HIS A 40 -8.04 -8.88 -11.43
CA HIS A 40 -9.10 -7.87 -11.63
C HIS A 40 -8.57 -6.47 -11.94
N PHE A 41 -7.28 -6.33 -12.27
CA PHE A 41 -6.69 -5.03 -12.60
C PHE A 41 -7.42 -4.31 -13.75
N GLY A 42 -7.85 -5.06 -14.77
CA GLY A 42 -8.64 -4.50 -15.87
C GLY A 42 -10.03 -4.01 -15.45
N HIS A 43 -10.66 -4.66 -14.48
CA HIS A 43 -11.91 -4.17 -13.89
C HIS A 43 -11.68 -2.87 -13.13
N ALA A 44 -10.63 -2.82 -12.29
CA ALA A 44 -10.26 -1.62 -11.54
C ALA A 44 -10.01 -0.41 -12.47
N LEU A 45 -9.32 -0.60 -13.60
CA LEU A 45 -9.13 0.48 -14.58
C LEU A 45 -10.45 0.98 -15.20
N ASN A 46 -11.43 0.09 -15.40
CA ASN A 46 -12.73 0.49 -15.91
C ASN A 46 -13.55 1.27 -14.86
N VAL A 47 -13.41 0.94 -13.57
CA VAL A 47 -13.98 1.73 -12.46
C VAL A 47 -13.38 3.13 -12.44
N LEU A 48 -12.04 3.24 -12.51
CA LEU A 48 -11.35 4.54 -12.51
C LEU A 48 -11.67 5.43 -13.72
N ARG A 49 -12.10 4.84 -14.84
CA ARG A 49 -12.51 5.56 -16.04
C ARG A 49 -13.95 6.09 -15.97
N GLY A 50 -14.66 5.87 -14.86
CA GLY A 50 -16.04 6.30 -14.68
C GLY A 50 -17.05 5.45 -15.45
N LYS A 51 -16.66 4.26 -15.96
CA LYS A 51 -17.61 3.35 -16.65
C LYS A 51 -18.70 2.81 -15.70
N TYR A 52 -18.42 2.86 -14.40
CA TYR A 52 -19.29 2.40 -13.34
C TYR A 52 -19.63 3.52 -12.34
N ASP A 53 -19.35 4.79 -12.65
CA ASP A 53 -19.84 5.91 -11.84
C ASP A 53 -21.35 6.09 -12.12
N ASP A 54 -22.21 5.96 -11.11
CA ASP A 54 -23.61 6.39 -11.17
C ASP A 54 -23.79 7.67 -10.33
N ASP A 55 -24.61 8.62 -10.79
CA ASP A 55 -24.91 9.87 -10.08
C ASP A 55 -25.65 9.62 -8.73
N LYS A 56 -26.04 8.37 -8.48
CA LYS A 56 -26.70 7.91 -7.25
C LYS A 56 -25.76 7.20 -6.26
N ASP A 57 -24.49 7.01 -6.60
CA ASP A 57 -23.55 6.34 -5.71
C ASP A 57 -23.20 7.24 -4.52
N GLU A 58 -23.20 6.66 -3.31
CA GLU A 58 -22.84 7.36 -2.07
C GLU A 58 -21.33 7.65 -2.04
N GLY A 59 -20.95 8.91 -2.28
CA GLY A 59 -19.56 9.38 -2.14
C GLY A 59 -19.39 10.84 -2.54
N GLU A 60 -18.62 11.61 -1.76
CA GLU A 60 -18.39 13.04 -2.03
C GLU A 60 -17.41 13.31 -3.18
N ILE A 61 -16.64 12.29 -3.58
CA ILE A 61 -15.57 12.39 -4.58
C ILE A 61 -15.62 11.24 -5.58
N SER A 62 -15.26 11.49 -6.84
CA SER A 62 -15.19 10.44 -7.87
C SER A 62 -14.11 9.40 -7.56
N HIS A 63 -14.25 8.19 -8.10
CA HIS A 63 -13.24 7.13 -7.96
C HIS A 63 -11.83 7.57 -8.40
N PHE A 64 -11.74 8.36 -9.47
CA PHE A 64 -10.47 8.90 -9.95
C PHE A 64 -9.87 9.92 -8.97
N GLN A 65 -10.70 10.78 -8.37
CA GLN A 65 -10.26 11.77 -7.40
C GLN A 65 -9.78 11.09 -6.10
N ALA A 66 -10.50 10.07 -5.63
CA ALA A 66 -10.07 9.26 -4.49
C ALA A 66 -8.71 8.60 -4.73
N LEU A 67 -8.53 7.96 -5.89
CA LEU A 67 -7.24 7.37 -6.27
C LEU A 67 -6.14 8.43 -6.34
N SER A 68 -6.41 9.56 -6.98
CA SER A 68 -5.43 10.63 -7.16
C SER A 68 -4.95 11.19 -5.82
N SER A 69 -5.86 11.35 -4.85
CA SER A 69 -5.53 11.74 -3.48
C SER A 69 -4.61 10.71 -2.80
N ALA A 70 -4.94 9.42 -2.90
CA ALA A 70 -4.12 8.35 -2.32
C ALA A 70 -2.72 8.25 -2.97
N VAL A 71 -2.62 8.44 -4.29
CA VAL A 71 -1.34 8.46 -5.01
C VAL A 71 -0.52 9.68 -4.61
N ALA A 72 -1.13 10.86 -4.53
CA ALA A 72 -0.45 12.08 -4.10
C ALA A 72 0.09 11.96 -2.66
N ALA A 73 -0.62 11.28 -1.76
CA ALA A 73 -0.17 11.03 -0.39
C ALA A 73 1.03 10.08 -0.31
N THR A 74 1.22 9.23 -1.32
CA THR A 74 2.27 8.19 -1.30
C THR A 74 3.45 8.51 -2.21
N VAL A 75 3.28 9.33 -3.24
CA VAL A 75 4.34 9.76 -4.17
C VAL A 75 4.88 11.12 -3.75
N GLY A 76 6.14 11.14 -3.31
CA GLY A 76 6.82 12.38 -2.95
C GLY A 76 8.33 12.34 -3.18
N MET A 77 9.00 13.45 -2.86
CA MET A 77 10.47 13.58 -2.99
C MET A 77 11.21 12.46 -2.23
N GLY A 78 10.67 12.03 -1.09
CA GLY A 78 11.23 10.93 -0.29
C GLY A 78 11.36 9.62 -1.07
N ASN A 79 10.39 9.28 -1.92
CA ASN A 79 10.48 8.06 -2.73
C ASN A 79 11.56 8.17 -3.81
N ILE A 80 11.72 9.36 -4.42
CA ILE A 80 12.73 9.59 -5.44
C ILE A 80 14.14 9.50 -4.83
N SER A 81 14.36 10.20 -3.71
CA SER A 81 15.63 10.15 -2.98
C SER A 81 15.92 8.75 -2.41
N GLY A 82 14.90 8.05 -1.91
CA GLY A 82 15.02 6.69 -1.39
C GLY A 82 15.45 5.69 -2.48
N VAL A 83 14.84 5.77 -3.67
CA VAL A 83 15.25 4.97 -4.84
C VAL A 83 16.71 5.27 -5.21
N ALA A 84 17.10 6.55 -5.25
CA ALA A 84 18.47 6.94 -5.58
C ALA A 84 19.48 6.36 -4.58
N ILE A 85 19.20 6.47 -3.27
CA ILE A 85 20.05 5.89 -2.22
C ILE A 85 20.13 4.37 -2.38
N ALA A 86 19.00 3.69 -2.60
CA ALA A 86 18.96 2.24 -2.74
C ALA A 86 19.79 1.74 -3.94
N ILE A 87 19.80 2.47 -5.05
CA ILE A 87 20.62 2.15 -6.22
C ILE A 87 22.10 2.40 -5.94
N VAL A 88 22.44 3.52 -5.28
CA VAL A 88 23.83 3.86 -4.97
C VAL A 88 24.44 2.87 -3.97
N THR A 89 23.67 2.43 -2.97
CA THR A 89 24.16 1.51 -1.92
C THR A 89 24.04 0.03 -2.30
N GLY A 90 22.93 -0.36 -2.93
CA GLY A 90 22.62 -1.75 -3.28
C GLY A 90 22.94 -2.13 -4.73
N GLY A 91 23.35 -1.16 -5.55
CA GLY A 91 23.60 -1.35 -6.98
C GLY A 91 22.31 -1.38 -7.83
N PRO A 92 22.44 -1.51 -9.16
CA PRO A 92 21.30 -1.46 -10.08
C PRO A 92 20.28 -2.60 -9.87
N GLY A 93 20.70 -3.71 -9.26
CA GLY A 93 19.83 -4.84 -8.92
C GLY A 93 18.76 -4.51 -7.87
N ALA A 94 18.89 -3.40 -7.14
CA ALA A 94 17.87 -2.95 -6.17
C ALA A 94 16.50 -2.75 -6.82
N ILE A 95 16.45 -2.25 -8.07
CA ILE A 95 15.20 -1.98 -8.78
C ILE A 95 14.36 -3.25 -8.95
N PHE A 96 15.00 -4.38 -9.28
CA PHE A 96 14.32 -5.66 -9.41
C PHE A 96 13.61 -6.06 -8.11
N TRP A 97 14.30 -5.90 -6.98
CA TRP A 97 13.72 -6.18 -5.68
C TRP A 97 12.61 -5.19 -5.32
N MET A 98 12.73 -3.92 -5.69
CA MET A 98 11.66 -2.93 -5.48
C MET A 98 10.38 -3.29 -6.25
N TRP A 99 10.49 -3.85 -7.45
CA TRP A 99 9.31 -4.36 -8.17
C TRP A 99 8.69 -5.55 -7.45
N ILE A 100 9.49 -6.53 -7.02
CA ILE A 100 8.99 -7.68 -6.26
C ILE A 100 8.26 -7.23 -5.00
N THR A 101 8.84 -6.31 -4.22
CA THR A 101 8.21 -5.82 -3.00
C THR A 101 6.95 -5.02 -3.30
N ALA A 102 6.90 -4.26 -4.40
CA ALA A 102 5.69 -3.58 -4.85
C ALA A 102 4.58 -4.57 -5.23
N PHE A 103 4.90 -5.67 -5.92
CA PHE A 103 3.94 -6.74 -6.22
C PHE A 103 3.38 -7.34 -4.92
N ILE A 104 4.24 -7.71 -3.97
CA ILE A 104 3.80 -8.26 -2.69
C ILE A 104 2.96 -7.23 -1.90
N GLY A 105 3.40 -5.98 -1.87
CA GLY A 105 2.73 -4.88 -1.18
C GLY A 105 1.35 -4.54 -1.74
N MET A 106 1.10 -4.78 -3.03
CA MET A 106 -0.22 -4.59 -3.64
C MET A 106 -1.29 -5.48 -2.99
N ALA A 107 -0.95 -6.74 -2.65
CA ALA A 107 -1.87 -7.64 -1.97
C ALA A 107 -2.19 -7.14 -0.55
N THR A 108 -1.18 -6.70 0.19
CA THR A 108 -1.38 -6.11 1.52
C THR A 108 -2.27 -4.87 1.44
N LYS A 109 -1.99 -3.96 0.49
CA LYS A 109 -2.78 -2.74 0.32
C LYS A 109 -4.24 -3.04 -0.02
N PHE A 110 -4.49 -3.99 -0.93
CA PHE A 110 -5.84 -4.42 -1.26
C PHE A 110 -6.62 -4.86 -0.01
N TYR A 111 -6.06 -5.75 0.80
CA TYR A 111 -6.72 -6.19 2.04
C TYR A 111 -6.94 -5.04 3.02
N THR A 112 -5.96 -4.16 3.23
CA THR A 112 -6.13 -3.03 4.15
C THR A 112 -7.22 -2.07 3.71
N CYS A 113 -7.34 -1.80 2.40
CA CYS A 113 -8.40 -0.95 1.88
C CYS A 113 -9.76 -1.64 1.98
N THR A 114 -9.86 -2.94 1.70
CA THR A 114 -11.10 -3.71 1.90
C THR A 114 -11.53 -3.72 3.36
N LEU A 115 -10.59 -3.91 4.29
CA LEU A 115 -10.86 -3.85 5.73
C LEU A 115 -11.30 -2.45 6.16
N ALA A 116 -10.64 -1.41 5.64
CA ALA A 116 -10.99 -0.03 5.91
C ALA A 116 -12.44 0.28 5.51
N VAL A 117 -12.90 -0.24 4.36
CA VAL A 117 -14.30 -0.10 3.94
C VAL A 117 -15.25 -0.97 4.78
N MET A 118 -14.85 -2.19 5.16
CA MET A 118 -15.67 -3.10 5.97
C MET A 118 -15.89 -2.58 7.39
N PHE A 119 -14.89 -1.93 7.98
CA PHE A 119 -14.93 -1.35 9.33
C PHE A 119 -15.19 0.16 9.33
N ARG A 120 -15.53 0.73 8.17
CA ARG A 120 -15.95 2.13 8.11
C ARG A 120 -17.30 2.25 8.80
N ASP A 121 -17.29 2.90 9.97
CA ASP A 121 -18.51 3.23 10.70
C ASP A 121 -19.06 4.56 10.20
N ASN A 122 -20.38 4.72 10.22
CA ASN A 122 -21.03 5.98 9.84
C ASN A 122 -21.30 6.79 11.10
N ASP A 123 -20.95 8.08 11.09
CA ASP A 123 -21.28 8.99 12.20
C ASP A 123 -22.81 9.14 12.33
N GLU A 124 -23.29 9.54 13.52
CA GLU A 124 -24.72 9.76 13.82
C GLU A 124 -25.38 10.82 12.91
N GLU A 125 -24.58 11.64 12.23
CA GLU A 125 -25.02 12.66 11.25
C GLU A 125 -25.06 12.16 9.79
N GLY A 126 -24.77 10.88 9.52
CA GLY A 126 -24.85 10.30 8.18
C GLY A 126 -23.69 10.67 7.24
N ASN A 127 -22.64 11.32 7.76
CA ASN A 127 -21.41 11.57 7.02
C ASN A 127 -20.45 10.39 7.18
N THR A 128 -19.95 9.92 6.05
CA THR A 128 -18.94 8.85 6.00
C THR A 128 -17.57 9.43 6.37
N LEU A 129 -16.98 8.96 7.46
CA LEU A 129 -15.58 9.24 7.82
C LEU A 129 -14.60 8.42 6.98
#